data_AF-A0A8T3LWX3-F1
#
_entry.id   AF-A0A8T3LWX3-F1
#
_cell.length_a   1.000
_cell.length_b   1.000
_cell.length_c   1.000
_cell.angle_alpha   90.00
_cell.angle_beta   90.00
_cell.angle_gamma   90.00
#
_symmetry.space_group_name_H-M   'P 1'
#
loop_
_entity.id
_entity.type
_entity.pdbx_description
1 polymer ?
#
loop_
_entity_poly.entity_id
_entity_poly.type
_entity_poly.pdbx_seq_one_letter_code
_entity_poly.pdbx_strand_id
1 'polypeptide(L)'
;MDRLNRPGPLGLIAAIFMLLAIAAPVGAATTGTICGEVEAFTAPTALADGSITINGTEEPVLDGAVDLATAAQLTALASLGAFTCVNVVADADGDITDLSLAAQAELCGTVTESAGVFFVGDTALTADALSLISGDSALTALLNAAADGAARVCLDLAFSTAGVVTSINLDASLTLCGTVTLDADSATIGGVDVPLSLLSADAQAALQVAADASADFCVDVVVENTDVVDAAVEGTVTLCATVTMNADGSATVDGVTIPAELIDADLAAALQAAADAGGEACVTVDAVISGGETIVTVVADVSLCATVEAITATTITAGGVTFPTSSDLRGVIEVGDDICFDLVTDPDGGIVIPDGEVITDPDGTPITDPDGTPADDGTPADDGTPADADATPVVTELPDAAIEARQAASPLAIFLALVVMVSLGLLGFRALEARRTR
;
A
#
# COMPACT_ATOMS: atom_id res chain seq x y z
N MET A 1 -73.22 -52.98 -25.57
CA MET A 1 -72.08 -53.83 -25.20
C MET A 1 -70.98 -53.56 -26.21
N ASP A 2 -70.07 -52.64 -25.93
CA ASP A 2 -68.63 -52.91 -26.06
C ASP A 2 -67.84 -51.71 -25.56
N ARG A 3 -66.90 -52.02 -24.66
CA ARG A 3 -65.96 -51.11 -24.00
C ARG A 3 -64.61 -51.29 -24.69
N LEU A 4 -64.00 -50.23 -25.23
CA LEU A 4 -62.57 -50.09 -25.55
C LEU A 4 -62.36 -48.60 -25.89
N ASN A 5 -61.32 -47.86 -25.53
CA ASN A 5 -60.16 -48.05 -24.68
C ASN A 5 -59.65 -46.60 -24.47
N ARG A 6 -59.88 -45.98 -23.32
CA ARG A 6 -59.36 -44.64 -23.03
C ARG A 6 -57.97 -44.78 -22.39
N PRO A 7 -56.89 -44.26 -23.00
CA PRO A 7 -55.58 -44.25 -22.35
C PRO A 7 -55.64 -43.41 -21.08
N GLY A 8 -55.14 -43.97 -19.98
CA GLY A 8 -55.15 -43.34 -18.66
C GLY A 8 -54.16 -42.16 -18.55
N PRO A 9 -54.38 -41.24 -17.58
CA PRO A 9 -53.63 -40.00 -17.42
C PRO A 9 -52.16 -40.16 -16.98
N LEU A 10 -51.66 -41.39 -16.85
CA LEU A 10 -50.25 -41.66 -16.52
C LEU A 10 -49.32 -41.68 -17.75
N GLY A 11 -49.87 -41.67 -18.98
CA GLY A 11 -49.07 -41.61 -20.21
C GLY A 11 -48.61 -40.20 -20.62
N LEU A 12 -49.20 -39.14 -20.05
CA LEU A 12 -48.90 -37.76 -20.44
C LEU A 12 -47.75 -37.15 -19.61
N ILE A 13 -47.48 -37.65 -18.40
CA ILE A 13 -46.41 -37.16 -17.53
C ILE A 13 -45.04 -37.74 -17.98
N ALA A 14 -45.02 -38.95 -18.54
CA ALA A 14 -43.80 -39.54 -19.11
C ALA A 14 -43.34 -38.84 -20.41
N ALA A 15 -44.26 -38.25 -21.18
CA ALA A 15 -43.91 -37.50 -22.39
C ALA A 15 -43.38 -36.08 -22.10
N ILE A 16 -43.73 -35.49 -20.96
CA ILE A 16 -43.22 -34.16 -20.55
C ILE A 16 -41.83 -34.28 -19.89
N PHE A 17 -41.53 -35.38 -19.19
CA PHE A 17 -40.18 -35.63 -18.66
C PHE A 17 -39.17 -36.10 -19.74
N MET A 18 -39.64 -36.60 -20.89
CA MET A 18 -38.78 -36.99 -22.02
C MET A 18 -38.53 -35.85 -23.03
N LEU A 19 -39.17 -34.68 -22.83
CA LEU A 19 -38.90 -33.45 -23.60
C LEU A 19 -37.96 -32.47 -22.86
N LEU A 20 -37.44 -32.84 -21.69
CA LEU A 20 -36.34 -32.16 -21.00
C LEU A 20 -34.97 -32.80 -21.29
N ALA A 21 -34.88 -33.63 -22.33
CA ALA A 21 -33.63 -34.21 -22.78
C ALA A 21 -33.03 -33.34 -23.89
N ILE A 22 -31.79 -32.89 -23.63
CA ILE A 22 -30.81 -32.38 -24.60
C ILE A 22 -31.05 -30.93 -25.05
N ALA A 23 -31.07 -29.99 -24.11
CA ALA A 23 -30.31 -28.77 -24.38
C ALA A 23 -28.84 -29.20 -24.33
N ALA A 24 -28.26 -29.54 -25.48
CA ALA A 24 -26.81 -29.68 -25.56
C ALA A 24 -26.21 -28.40 -24.94
N PRO A 25 -25.20 -28.49 -24.06
CA PRO A 25 -24.50 -27.30 -23.64
C PRO A 25 -24.03 -26.64 -24.93
N VAL A 26 -24.64 -25.50 -25.28
CA VAL A 26 -24.09 -24.63 -26.30
C VAL A 26 -22.81 -24.14 -25.64
N GLY A 27 -21.70 -24.78 -25.97
CA GLY A 27 -20.40 -24.38 -25.47
C GLY A 27 -20.23 -22.93 -25.88
N ALA A 28 -20.25 -22.05 -24.89
CA ALA A 28 -20.06 -20.64 -25.13
C ALA A 28 -18.62 -20.47 -25.62
N ALA A 29 -18.47 -19.83 -26.77
CA ALA A 29 -17.14 -19.43 -27.24
C ALA A 29 -16.50 -18.54 -26.16
N THR A 30 -15.25 -18.81 -25.82
CA THR A 30 -14.48 -18.04 -24.86
C THR A 30 -13.58 -17.07 -25.60
N THR A 31 -13.74 -15.78 -25.33
CA THR A 31 -12.86 -14.73 -25.85
C THR A 31 -11.81 -14.39 -24.80
N GLY A 32 -10.56 -14.23 -25.19
CA GLY A 32 -9.48 -13.83 -24.29
C GLY A 32 -8.34 -13.15 -25.03
N THR A 33 -7.37 -12.66 -24.28
CA THR A 33 -6.11 -12.13 -24.79
C THR A 33 -4.96 -12.91 -24.14
N ILE A 34 -4.02 -13.37 -24.95
CA ILE A 34 -2.83 -14.11 -24.50
C ILE A 34 -1.60 -13.28 -24.87
N CYS A 35 -0.75 -13.00 -23.88
CA CYS A 35 0.47 -12.20 -24.06
C CYS A 35 1.72 -13.02 -23.75
N GLY A 36 2.77 -12.86 -24.56
CA GLY A 36 4.04 -13.53 -24.34
C GLY A 36 4.96 -13.52 -25.55
N GLU A 37 6.07 -14.24 -25.42
CA GLU A 37 6.99 -14.52 -26.51
C GLU A 37 6.33 -15.48 -27.51
N VAL A 38 6.25 -15.11 -28.78
CA VAL A 38 5.88 -16.07 -29.83
C VAL A 38 7.13 -16.87 -30.18
N GLU A 39 7.18 -18.14 -29.80
CA GLU A 39 8.33 -19.02 -30.05
C GLU A 39 8.19 -19.80 -31.35
N ALA A 40 6.96 -20.19 -31.68
CA ALA A 40 6.65 -20.94 -32.89
C ALA A 40 5.25 -20.61 -33.39
N PHE A 41 5.08 -20.62 -34.71
CA PHE A 41 3.78 -20.51 -35.33
C PHE A 41 3.74 -21.37 -36.60
N THR A 42 2.76 -22.25 -36.67
CA THR A 42 2.41 -23.05 -37.84
C THR A 42 1.01 -22.67 -38.28
N ALA A 43 0.88 -22.00 -39.43
CA ALA A 43 -0.43 -21.61 -39.94
C ALA A 43 -1.30 -22.85 -40.24
N PRO A 44 -2.60 -22.83 -39.88
CA PRO A 44 -3.52 -23.89 -40.23
C PRO A 44 -3.71 -23.97 -41.75
N THR A 45 -4.08 -25.16 -42.22
CA THR A 45 -4.43 -25.42 -43.61
C THR A 45 -5.76 -26.13 -43.70
N ALA A 46 -6.38 -26.13 -44.89
CA ALA A 46 -7.62 -26.87 -45.14
C ALA A 46 -7.54 -28.39 -44.88
N LEU A 47 -6.34 -28.94 -44.63
CA LEU A 47 -6.11 -30.37 -44.42
C LEU A 47 -5.55 -30.71 -43.03
N ALA A 48 -5.11 -29.72 -42.25
CA ALA A 48 -4.48 -29.91 -40.96
C ALA A 48 -4.53 -28.63 -40.14
N ASP A 49 -4.86 -28.79 -38.85
CA ASP A 49 -4.81 -27.71 -37.88
C ASP A 49 -3.38 -27.17 -37.73
N GLY A 50 -3.29 -25.88 -37.42
CA GLY A 50 -2.06 -25.19 -37.09
C GLY A 50 -1.77 -25.23 -35.60
N SER A 51 -0.70 -24.55 -35.20
CA SER A 51 -0.40 -24.32 -33.79
C SER A 51 0.32 -23.01 -33.58
N ILE A 52 0.19 -22.44 -32.38
CA ILE A 52 0.96 -21.30 -31.90
C ILE A 52 1.56 -21.66 -30.56
N THR A 53 2.85 -21.36 -30.36
CA THR A 53 3.53 -21.53 -29.09
C THR A 53 3.84 -20.17 -28.49
N ILE A 54 3.26 -19.88 -27.32
CA ILE A 54 3.49 -18.65 -26.56
C ILE A 54 4.01 -19.01 -25.17
N ASN A 55 5.16 -18.46 -24.77
CA ASN A 55 5.83 -18.78 -23.48
C ASN A 55 5.92 -20.31 -23.22
N GLY A 56 6.37 -21.06 -24.23
CA GLY A 56 6.49 -22.52 -24.17
C GLY A 56 5.17 -23.32 -24.17
N THR A 57 4.01 -22.67 -24.23
CA THR A 57 2.70 -23.35 -24.28
C THR A 57 2.19 -23.40 -25.71
N GLU A 58 2.04 -24.60 -26.26
CA GLU A 58 1.50 -24.83 -27.61
C GLU A 58 -0.02 -24.95 -27.59
N GLU A 59 -0.70 -24.09 -28.35
CA GLU A 59 -2.15 -24.07 -28.52
C GLU A 59 -2.54 -24.43 -29.97
N PRO A 60 -3.54 -25.29 -30.18
CA PRO A 60 -4.03 -25.65 -31.51
C PRO A 60 -4.83 -24.51 -32.15
N VAL A 61 -4.63 -24.31 -33.46
CA VAL A 61 -5.32 -23.29 -34.26
C VAL A 61 -6.09 -23.96 -35.39
N LEU A 62 -7.41 -23.84 -35.45
CA LEU A 62 -8.23 -24.51 -36.46
C LEU A 62 -8.13 -23.84 -37.84
N ASP A 63 -8.51 -24.56 -38.88
CA ASP A 63 -8.64 -24.00 -40.23
C ASP A 63 -9.60 -22.80 -40.27
N GLY A 64 -9.16 -21.75 -40.96
CA GLY A 64 -9.89 -20.48 -41.06
C GLY A 64 -9.83 -19.60 -39.81
N ALA A 65 -9.17 -20.00 -38.73
CA ALA A 65 -9.06 -19.22 -37.50
C ALA A 65 -8.13 -18.01 -37.62
N VAL A 66 -7.31 -17.90 -38.66
CA VAL A 66 -6.34 -16.82 -38.83
C VAL A 66 -6.31 -16.35 -40.27
N ASP A 67 -6.31 -15.02 -40.48
CA ASP A 67 -6.18 -14.47 -41.83
C ASP A 67 -4.72 -14.52 -42.34
N LEU A 68 -4.54 -14.37 -43.66
CA LEU A 68 -3.23 -14.50 -44.30
C LEU A 68 -2.23 -13.42 -43.83
N ALA A 69 -2.70 -12.21 -43.51
CA ALA A 69 -1.84 -11.12 -43.05
C ALA A 69 -1.37 -11.36 -41.62
N THR A 70 -2.29 -11.73 -40.71
CA THR A 70 -1.97 -12.12 -39.33
C THR A 70 -1.06 -13.35 -39.30
N ALA A 71 -1.32 -14.36 -40.13
CA ALA A 71 -0.45 -15.55 -40.22
C ALA A 71 0.99 -15.20 -40.66
N ALA A 72 1.13 -14.29 -41.63
CA ALA A 72 2.45 -13.83 -42.06
C ALA A 72 3.19 -13.05 -40.96
N GLN A 73 2.46 -12.25 -40.17
CA GLN A 73 3.02 -11.49 -39.04
C GLN A 73 3.42 -12.41 -37.88
N LEU A 74 2.57 -13.36 -37.48
CA LEU A 74 2.89 -14.33 -36.44
C LEU A 74 4.10 -15.20 -36.81
N THR A 75 4.25 -15.55 -38.09
CA THR A 75 5.45 -16.25 -38.58
C THR A 75 6.71 -15.39 -38.43
N ALA A 76 6.60 -14.08 -38.69
CA ALA A 76 7.72 -13.16 -38.51
C ALA A 76 8.06 -12.96 -37.02
N LEU A 77 7.07 -12.78 -36.16
CA LEU A 77 7.24 -12.66 -34.71
C LEU A 77 7.90 -13.93 -34.13
N ALA A 78 7.43 -15.12 -34.54
CA ALA A 78 8.02 -16.40 -34.17
C ALA A 78 9.50 -16.52 -34.55
N SER A 79 9.88 -16.01 -35.72
CA SER A 79 11.29 -16.03 -36.16
C SER A 79 12.20 -15.09 -35.36
N LEU A 80 11.61 -14.11 -34.68
CA LEU A 80 12.32 -13.12 -33.86
C LEU A 80 12.29 -13.46 -32.37
N GLY A 81 11.38 -14.30 -31.90
CA GLY A 81 11.11 -14.47 -30.46
C GLY A 81 10.54 -13.18 -29.86
N ALA A 82 9.65 -12.52 -30.60
CA ALA A 82 9.11 -11.20 -30.21
C ALA A 82 7.96 -11.34 -29.19
N PHE A 83 7.89 -10.39 -28.26
CA PHE A 83 6.75 -10.26 -27.35
C PHE A 83 5.54 -9.68 -28.09
N THR A 84 4.38 -10.32 -27.99
CA THR A 84 3.11 -9.81 -28.53
C THR A 84 1.93 -10.22 -27.66
N CYS A 85 0.78 -9.62 -27.93
CA CYS A 85 -0.51 -10.09 -27.42
C CYS A 85 -1.42 -10.47 -28.58
N VAL A 86 -2.08 -11.62 -28.47
CA VAL A 86 -3.07 -12.11 -29.44
C VAL A 86 -4.46 -12.14 -28.80
N ASN A 87 -5.47 -11.67 -29.53
CA ASN A 87 -6.87 -11.90 -29.19
C ASN A 87 -7.27 -13.27 -29.73
N VAL A 88 -7.86 -14.09 -28.86
CA VAL A 88 -8.30 -15.45 -29.17
C VAL A 88 -9.80 -15.59 -28.97
N VAL A 89 -10.45 -16.32 -29.86
CA VAL A 89 -11.78 -16.90 -29.65
C VAL A 89 -11.62 -18.41 -29.73
N ALA A 90 -11.81 -19.08 -28.61
CA ALA A 90 -11.76 -20.54 -28.53
C ALA A 90 -13.17 -21.13 -28.46
N ASP A 91 -13.33 -22.35 -28.98
CA ASP A 91 -14.57 -23.10 -28.88
C ASP A 91 -14.70 -23.85 -27.53
N ALA A 92 -15.70 -24.72 -27.44
CA ALA A 92 -16.01 -25.47 -26.22
C ALA A 92 -14.95 -26.52 -25.84
N ASP A 93 -14.16 -26.96 -26.82
CA ASP A 93 -13.10 -27.95 -26.66
C ASP A 93 -11.74 -27.26 -26.39
N GLY A 94 -11.69 -25.93 -26.52
CA GLY A 94 -10.51 -25.10 -26.29
C GLY A 94 -9.73 -24.78 -27.55
N ASP A 95 -10.21 -25.21 -28.72
CA ASP A 95 -9.53 -24.99 -29.99
C ASP A 95 -9.74 -23.55 -30.47
N ILE A 96 -8.66 -22.90 -30.96
CA ILE A 96 -8.73 -21.52 -31.41
C ILE A 96 -9.46 -21.45 -32.76
N THR A 97 -10.59 -20.72 -32.77
CA THR A 97 -11.47 -20.49 -33.94
C THR A 97 -11.35 -19.11 -34.55
N ASP A 98 -10.75 -18.15 -33.84
CA ASP A 98 -10.36 -16.83 -34.34
C ASP A 98 -9.12 -16.35 -33.58
N LEU A 99 -8.15 -15.83 -34.32
CA LEU A 99 -6.84 -15.39 -33.83
C LEU A 99 -6.45 -14.09 -34.55
N SER A 100 -6.29 -13.01 -33.79
CA SER A 100 -5.84 -11.72 -34.32
C SER A 100 -4.79 -11.08 -33.41
N LEU A 101 -3.92 -10.24 -33.97
CA LEU A 101 -3.00 -9.44 -33.16
C LEU A 101 -3.76 -8.35 -32.40
N ALA A 102 -3.48 -8.21 -31.11
CA ALA A 102 -4.01 -7.12 -30.32
C ALA A 102 -3.29 -5.82 -30.69
N ALA A 103 -4.06 -4.75 -30.90
CA ALA A 103 -3.50 -3.41 -31.08
C ALA A 103 -3.09 -2.79 -29.73
N GLN A 104 -3.80 -3.16 -28.67
CA GLN A 104 -3.56 -2.77 -27.29
C GLN A 104 -3.88 -3.97 -26.39
N ALA A 105 -3.17 -4.10 -25.28
CA ALA A 105 -3.47 -5.09 -24.25
C ALA A 105 -3.15 -4.52 -22.87
N GLU A 106 -3.96 -4.87 -21.89
CA GLU A 106 -3.74 -4.56 -20.48
C GLU A 106 -3.23 -5.83 -19.79
N LEU A 107 -2.05 -5.76 -19.17
CA LEU A 107 -1.45 -6.85 -18.42
C LEU A 107 -1.40 -6.48 -16.93
N CYS A 108 -2.30 -7.06 -16.15
CA CYS A 108 -2.35 -6.83 -14.70
C CYS A 108 -1.85 -8.01 -13.89
N GLY A 109 -1.02 -7.77 -12.88
CA GLY A 109 -0.52 -8.81 -11.99
C GLY A 109 0.48 -8.29 -10.97
N THR A 110 0.89 -9.16 -10.05
CA THR A 110 2.01 -8.87 -9.14
C THR A 110 3.31 -8.85 -9.93
N VAL A 111 4.15 -7.84 -9.70
CA VAL A 111 5.46 -7.77 -10.34
C VAL A 111 6.44 -8.64 -9.57
N THR A 112 7.25 -9.41 -10.28
CA THR A 112 8.46 -10.03 -9.74
C THR A 112 9.62 -9.85 -10.71
N GLU A 113 10.84 -9.78 -10.19
CA GLU A 113 12.05 -9.73 -11.02
C GLU A 113 12.89 -10.98 -10.77
N SER A 114 13.34 -11.64 -11.84
CA SER A 114 14.25 -12.76 -11.74
C SER A 114 15.28 -12.72 -12.86
N ALA A 115 16.54 -12.53 -12.47
CA ALA A 115 17.68 -12.47 -13.38
C ALA A 115 17.56 -11.39 -14.47
N GLY A 116 17.06 -10.20 -14.13
CA GLY A 116 16.89 -9.08 -15.05
C GLY A 116 15.64 -9.17 -15.93
N VAL A 117 14.75 -10.13 -15.67
CA VAL A 117 13.47 -10.28 -16.36
C VAL A 117 12.35 -9.96 -15.40
N PHE A 118 11.49 -9.01 -15.78
CA PHE A 118 10.27 -8.70 -15.05
C PHE A 118 9.15 -9.65 -15.46
N PHE A 119 8.36 -10.08 -14.49
CA PHE A 119 7.14 -10.85 -14.67
C PHE A 119 5.99 -10.03 -14.11
N VAL A 120 4.88 -9.94 -14.84
CA VAL A 120 3.62 -9.37 -14.35
C VAL A 120 2.60 -10.50 -14.27
N GLY A 121 2.30 -10.94 -13.05
CA GLY A 121 1.67 -12.25 -12.84
C GLY A 121 2.60 -13.35 -13.34
N ASP A 122 2.10 -14.21 -14.23
CA ASP A 122 2.87 -15.31 -14.83
C ASP A 122 3.51 -14.94 -16.18
N THR A 123 3.31 -13.71 -16.66
CA THR A 123 3.79 -13.27 -17.99
C THR A 123 5.15 -12.61 -17.88
N ALA A 124 6.17 -13.24 -18.47
CA ALA A 124 7.51 -12.67 -18.60
C ALA A 124 7.54 -11.57 -19.67
N LEU A 125 8.15 -10.42 -19.34
CA LEU A 125 8.45 -9.36 -20.30
C LEU A 125 9.76 -9.69 -21.01
N THR A 126 9.72 -9.95 -22.32
CA THR A 126 10.89 -10.44 -23.07
C THR A 126 11.80 -9.29 -23.53
N ALA A 127 12.89 -9.63 -24.23
CA ALA A 127 13.93 -8.68 -24.64
C ALA A 127 13.41 -7.40 -25.34
N ASP A 128 12.37 -7.51 -26.17
CA ASP A 128 11.79 -6.35 -26.86
C ASP A 128 11.12 -5.39 -25.86
N ALA A 129 10.30 -5.91 -24.96
CA ALA A 129 9.68 -5.12 -23.89
C ALA A 129 10.74 -4.57 -22.92
N LEU A 130 11.74 -5.38 -22.57
CA LEU A 130 12.87 -4.95 -21.73
C LEU A 130 13.71 -3.85 -22.39
N SER A 131 13.78 -3.80 -23.73
CA SER A 131 14.46 -2.72 -24.43
C SER A 131 13.73 -1.38 -24.31
N LEU A 132 12.39 -1.40 -24.27
CA LEU A 132 11.58 -0.20 -24.00
C LEU A 132 11.71 0.20 -22.53
N ILE A 133 11.60 -0.76 -21.61
CA ILE A 133 11.75 -0.52 -20.16
C ILE A 133 13.12 0.08 -19.86
N SER A 134 14.21 -0.55 -20.30
CA SER A 134 15.56 -0.04 -20.06
C SER A 134 15.90 1.27 -20.78
N GLY A 135 15.11 1.65 -21.79
CA GLY A 135 15.17 2.96 -22.42
C GLY A 135 14.52 4.07 -21.60
N ASP A 136 13.71 3.71 -20.61
CA ASP A 136 12.97 4.61 -19.71
C ASP A 136 13.37 4.32 -18.24
N SER A 137 14.18 5.21 -17.67
CA SER A 137 14.69 5.04 -16.30
C SER A 137 13.57 5.12 -15.25
N ALA A 138 12.52 5.90 -15.49
CA ALA A 138 11.41 6.04 -14.55
C ALA A 138 10.58 4.74 -14.51
N LEU A 139 10.22 4.21 -15.69
CA LEU A 139 9.52 2.93 -15.79
C LEU A 139 10.34 1.79 -15.19
N THR A 140 11.66 1.76 -15.43
CA THR A 140 12.56 0.77 -14.83
C THR A 140 12.57 0.85 -13.31
N ALA A 141 12.69 2.06 -12.73
CA ALA A 141 12.67 2.26 -11.29
C ALA A 141 11.34 1.81 -10.67
N LEU A 142 10.21 2.19 -11.28
CA LEU A 142 8.87 1.82 -10.83
C LEU A 142 8.63 0.30 -10.86
N LEU A 143 9.10 -0.40 -11.90
CA LEU A 143 8.99 -1.86 -11.98
C LEU A 143 9.88 -2.58 -10.97
N ASN A 144 11.08 -2.08 -10.69
CA ASN A 144 11.93 -2.62 -9.62
C ASN A 144 11.26 -2.46 -8.26
N ALA A 145 10.74 -1.27 -7.97
CA ALA A 145 10.03 -1.01 -6.73
C ALA A 145 8.76 -1.87 -6.58
N ALA A 146 8.02 -2.02 -7.67
CA ALA A 146 6.87 -2.91 -7.70
C ALA A 146 7.28 -4.37 -7.45
N ALA A 147 8.42 -4.82 -7.98
CA ALA A 147 8.95 -6.16 -7.74
C ALA A 147 9.38 -6.36 -6.27
N ASP A 148 10.08 -5.38 -5.70
CA ASP A 148 10.55 -5.42 -4.30
C ASP A 148 9.38 -5.39 -3.31
N GLY A 149 8.35 -4.59 -3.58
CA GLY A 149 7.12 -4.52 -2.79
C GLY A 149 6.09 -5.62 -3.10
N ALA A 150 6.36 -6.51 -4.05
CA ALA A 150 5.38 -7.46 -4.59
C ALA A 150 4.04 -6.79 -4.96
N ALA A 151 4.12 -5.57 -5.48
CA ALA A 151 2.96 -4.74 -5.79
C ALA A 151 2.24 -5.24 -7.03
N ARG A 152 0.93 -5.00 -7.08
CA ARG A 152 0.11 -5.28 -8.25
C ARG A 152 0.12 -4.07 -9.18
N VAL A 153 0.49 -4.31 -10.44
CA VAL A 153 0.51 -3.29 -11.49
C VAL A 153 -0.43 -3.67 -12.62
N CYS A 154 -0.83 -2.69 -13.42
CA CYS A 154 -1.45 -2.88 -14.73
C CYS A 154 -0.60 -2.17 -15.79
N LEU A 155 -0.11 -2.93 -16.76
CA LEU A 155 0.65 -2.41 -17.90
C LEU A 155 -0.27 -2.28 -19.11
N ASP A 156 -0.43 -1.06 -19.60
CA ASP A 156 -1.06 -0.78 -20.88
C ASP A 156 -0.02 -0.84 -21.99
N LEU A 157 -0.12 -1.89 -22.81
CA LEU A 157 0.79 -2.21 -23.89
C LEU A 157 0.17 -1.78 -25.22
N ALA A 158 0.88 -0.94 -25.98
CA ALA A 158 0.50 -0.64 -27.36
C ALA A 158 1.40 -1.40 -28.33
N PHE A 159 0.81 -1.94 -29.40
CA PHE A 159 1.53 -2.70 -30.40
C PHE A 159 1.49 -2.00 -31.76
N SER A 160 2.60 -2.11 -32.49
CA SER A 160 2.65 -1.76 -33.90
C SER A 160 1.71 -2.65 -34.72
N THR A 161 1.43 -2.26 -35.96
CA THR A 161 0.70 -3.12 -36.92
C THR A 161 1.41 -4.46 -37.20
N ALA A 162 2.69 -4.60 -36.85
CA ALA A 162 3.43 -5.85 -36.96
C ALA A 162 3.34 -6.73 -35.70
N GLY A 163 2.63 -6.29 -34.65
CA GLY A 163 2.49 -7.00 -33.38
C GLY A 163 3.65 -6.82 -32.41
N VAL A 164 4.65 -5.98 -32.73
CA VAL A 164 5.76 -5.64 -31.84
C VAL A 164 5.32 -4.53 -30.88
N VAL A 165 5.64 -4.66 -29.59
CA VAL A 165 5.34 -3.63 -28.59
C VAL A 165 6.05 -2.31 -28.91
N THR A 166 5.34 -1.19 -28.82
CA THR A 166 5.84 0.15 -29.18
C THR A 166 5.82 1.14 -28.03
N SER A 167 4.95 0.94 -27.05
CA SER A 167 4.91 1.72 -25.81
C SER A 167 4.36 0.86 -24.69
N ILE A 168 4.78 1.20 -23.48
CA ILE A 168 4.34 0.58 -22.22
C ILE A 168 3.98 1.74 -21.30
N ASN A 169 2.74 1.79 -20.87
CA ASN A 169 2.25 2.71 -19.87
C ASN A 169 1.98 1.91 -18.59
N LEU A 170 2.34 2.47 -17.44
CA LEU A 170 2.14 1.84 -16.13
C LEU A 170 1.03 2.56 -15.38
N ASP A 171 0.03 1.80 -14.95
CA ASP A 171 -0.94 2.23 -13.94
C ASP A 171 -0.75 1.35 -12.70
N ALA A 172 -0.45 1.97 -11.57
CA ALA A 172 -0.13 1.25 -10.34
C ALA A 172 -0.43 2.07 -9.09
N SER A 173 -0.65 1.35 -7.98
CA SER A 173 -0.55 1.89 -6.63
C SER A 173 0.55 1.09 -5.93
N LEU A 174 1.62 1.77 -5.51
CA LEU A 174 2.83 1.16 -4.97
C LEU A 174 3.07 1.71 -3.57
N THR A 175 3.40 0.84 -2.62
CA THR A 175 3.94 1.24 -1.32
C THR A 175 5.44 1.01 -1.34
N LEU A 176 6.21 2.09 -1.21
CA LEU A 176 7.66 2.11 -1.32
C LEU A 176 8.26 2.35 0.06
N CYS A 177 8.90 1.36 0.65
CA CYS A 177 9.52 1.50 1.97
C CYS A 177 11.05 1.41 1.89
N GLY A 178 11.73 2.31 2.60
CA GLY A 178 13.18 2.24 2.76
C GLY A 178 13.78 3.54 3.27
N THR A 179 15.10 3.58 3.35
CA THR A 179 15.84 4.76 3.81
C THR A 179 15.62 5.93 2.85
N VAL A 180 15.33 7.10 3.42
CA VAL A 180 15.07 8.32 2.65
C VAL A 180 16.38 9.03 2.32
N THR A 181 16.55 9.45 1.06
CA THR A 181 17.51 10.48 0.70
C THR A 181 16.83 11.58 -0.10
N LEU A 182 17.15 12.84 0.20
CA LEU A 182 16.57 13.99 -0.51
C LEU A 182 17.59 14.63 -1.45
N ASP A 183 17.10 15.02 -2.63
CA ASP A 183 17.75 15.97 -3.55
C ASP A 183 16.88 17.24 -3.64
N ALA A 184 17.33 18.23 -4.42
CA ALA A 184 16.69 19.53 -4.55
C ALA A 184 15.27 19.47 -5.13
N ASP A 185 14.93 18.43 -5.88
CA ASP A 185 13.64 18.27 -6.58
C ASP A 185 12.98 16.89 -6.41
N SER A 186 13.61 15.96 -5.71
CA SER A 186 13.08 14.60 -5.49
C SER A 186 13.47 14.00 -4.14
N ALA A 187 12.68 13.03 -3.68
CA ALA A 187 12.99 12.14 -2.56
C ALA A 187 13.20 10.72 -3.09
N THR A 188 14.39 10.15 -2.89
CA THR A 188 14.65 8.74 -3.20
C THR A 188 14.26 7.88 -2.00
N ILE A 189 13.33 6.95 -2.19
CA ILE A 189 12.79 6.07 -1.15
C ILE A 189 12.73 4.66 -1.70
N GLY A 190 13.41 3.71 -1.05
CA GLY A 190 13.54 2.35 -1.59
C GLY A 190 14.19 2.31 -2.99
N GLY A 191 14.99 3.33 -3.35
CA GLY A 191 15.61 3.44 -4.67
C GLY A 191 14.75 4.06 -5.77
N VAL A 192 13.53 4.55 -5.45
CA VAL A 192 12.66 5.27 -6.38
C VAL A 192 12.68 6.76 -6.08
N ASP A 193 12.87 7.58 -7.11
CA ASP A 193 12.80 9.03 -7.01
C ASP A 193 11.33 9.50 -7.11
N VAL A 194 10.82 10.07 -6.02
CA VAL A 194 9.50 10.71 -5.94
C VAL A 194 9.68 12.22 -6.08
N PRO A 195 9.13 12.87 -7.12
CA PRO A 195 9.22 14.32 -7.28
C PRO A 195 8.61 15.06 -6.08
N LEU A 196 9.35 15.99 -5.47
CA LEU A 196 8.86 16.74 -4.30
C LEU A 196 7.62 17.59 -4.63
N SER A 197 7.42 17.96 -5.89
CA SER A 197 6.23 18.71 -6.34
C SER A 197 4.91 17.95 -6.17
N LEU A 198 4.95 16.63 -5.95
CA LEU A 198 3.78 15.78 -5.73
C LEU A 198 3.45 15.61 -4.25
N LEU A 199 4.36 16.03 -3.36
CA LEU A 199 4.23 15.88 -1.92
C LEU A 199 3.75 17.19 -1.29
N SER A 200 2.92 17.10 -0.25
CA SER A 200 2.58 18.26 0.58
C SER A 200 3.83 18.82 1.28
N ALA A 201 3.77 20.09 1.72
CA ALA A 201 4.88 20.69 2.47
C ALA A 201 5.20 19.88 3.74
N ASP A 202 4.16 19.43 4.45
CA ASP A 202 4.31 18.64 5.68
C ASP A 202 4.98 17.27 5.38
N ALA A 203 4.59 16.61 4.28
CA ALA A 203 5.22 15.37 3.84
C ALA A 203 6.70 15.58 3.47
N GLN A 204 7.04 16.68 2.78
CA GLN A 204 8.42 17.03 2.48
C GLN A 204 9.23 17.29 3.75
N ALA A 205 8.65 17.96 4.74
CA ALA A 205 9.28 18.22 6.03
C ALA A 205 9.52 16.92 6.83
N ALA A 206 8.56 16.00 6.86
CA ALA A 206 8.72 14.70 7.48
C ALA A 206 9.83 13.86 6.81
N LEU A 207 9.87 13.84 5.48
CA LEU A 207 10.94 13.18 4.72
C LEU A 207 12.31 13.82 4.97
N GLN A 208 12.38 15.15 5.21
CA GLN A 208 13.63 15.82 5.57
C GLN A 208 14.15 15.36 6.92
N VAL A 209 13.27 15.26 7.93
CA VAL A 209 13.62 14.69 9.24
C VAL A 209 14.09 13.24 9.08
N ALA A 210 13.38 12.42 8.30
CA ALA A 210 13.74 11.04 8.04
C ALA A 210 15.12 10.91 7.36
N ALA A 211 15.39 11.72 6.33
CA ALA A 211 16.66 11.72 5.61
C ALA A 211 17.84 12.10 6.50
N ASP A 212 17.68 13.17 7.29
CA ASP A 212 18.71 13.62 8.24
C ASP A 212 18.96 12.58 9.35
N ALA A 213 17.91 11.88 9.78
CA ALA A 213 17.99 10.78 10.74
C ALA A 213 18.48 9.45 10.13
N SER A 214 18.59 9.36 8.80
CA SER A 214 18.78 8.09 8.07
C SER A 214 17.74 7.02 8.46
N ALA A 215 16.50 7.45 8.66
CA ALA A 215 15.38 6.60 9.01
C ALA A 215 14.66 6.04 7.76
N ASP A 216 13.96 4.92 7.95
CA ASP A 216 13.16 4.31 6.91
C ASP A 216 11.73 4.87 6.95
N PHE A 217 11.21 5.28 5.79
CA PHE A 217 9.83 5.71 5.60
C PHE A 217 9.19 4.92 4.47
N CYS A 218 7.87 4.84 4.51
CA CYS A 218 7.04 4.29 3.45
C CYS A 218 6.36 5.43 2.69
N VAL A 219 6.20 5.29 1.38
CA VAL A 219 5.41 6.20 0.55
C VAL A 219 4.47 5.41 -0.33
N ASP A 220 3.19 5.71 -0.23
CA ASP A 220 2.18 5.26 -1.17
C ASP A 220 2.19 6.20 -2.37
N VAL A 221 2.56 5.69 -3.54
CA VAL A 221 2.51 6.42 -4.80
C VAL A 221 1.41 5.87 -5.70
N VAL A 222 0.71 6.78 -6.37
CA VAL A 222 -0.20 6.46 -7.47
C VAL A 222 0.49 6.85 -8.77
N VAL A 223 0.60 5.88 -9.67
CA VAL A 223 1.16 6.07 -11.00
C VAL A 223 0.04 5.94 -12.02
N GLU A 224 -0.08 6.94 -12.90
CA GLU A 224 -0.96 6.91 -14.07
C GLU A 224 -0.14 7.18 -15.33
N ASN A 225 -0.23 6.30 -16.32
CA ASN A 225 0.52 6.41 -17.58
C ASN A 225 2.03 6.60 -17.39
N THR A 226 2.62 5.92 -16.40
CA THR A 226 4.05 6.01 -16.04
C THR A 226 4.44 7.31 -15.31
N ASP A 227 3.53 8.28 -15.18
CA ASP A 227 3.73 9.48 -14.38
C ASP A 227 3.25 9.24 -12.95
N VAL A 228 4.05 9.61 -11.94
CA VAL A 228 3.57 9.65 -10.56
C VAL A 228 2.60 10.84 -10.46
N VAL A 229 1.35 10.58 -10.10
CA VAL A 229 0.30 11.60 -10.03
C VAL A 229 -0.09 11.97 -8.61
N ASP A 230 0.18 11.09 -7.66
CA ASP A 230 -0.11 11.28 -6.24
C ASP A 230 0.91 10.55 -5.38
N ALA A 231 1.19 11.08 -4.20
CA ALA A 231 2.13 10.49 -3.25
C ALA A 231 1.76 10.87 -1.82
N ALA A 232 1.68 9.89 -0.94
CA ALA A 232 1.42 10.06 0.48
C ALA A 232 2.47 9.31 1.30
N VAL A 233 2.90 9.90 2.42
CA VAL A 233 4.03 9.42 3.21
C VAL A 233 3.53 8.84 4.54
N GLU A 234 4.10 7.71 4.94
CA GLU A 234 3.89 7.07 6.24
C GLU A 234 5.23 6.70 6.88
N GLY A 235 5.40 6.96 8.16
CA GLY A 235 6.59 6.55 8.89
C GLY A 235 6.77 7.32 10.19
N THR A 236 7.59 6.76 11.07
CA THR A 236 7.84 7.31 12.40
C THR A 236 9.34 7.45 12.63
N VAL A 237 9.80 8.62 13.07
CA VAL A 237 11.17 8.86 13.57
C VAL A 237 11.09 9.25 15.03
N THR A 238 11.87 8.62 15.91
CA THR A 238 12.07 9.08 17.29
C THR A 238 13.53 9.50 17.50
N LEU A 239 13.73 10.73 17.96
CA LEU A 239 15.03 11.38 18.18
C LEU A 239 15.15 11.74 19.66
N CYS A 240 16.15 11.22 20.37
CA CYS A 240 16.34 11.49 21.79
C CYS A 240 17.72 12.11 22.05
N ALA A 241 17.77 13.40 22.37
CA ALA A 241 19.03 14.09 22.72
C ALA A 241 18.76 15.48 23.34
N THR A 242 19.84 16.21 23.64
CA THR A 242 19.77 17.63 23.98
C THR A 242 19.16 18.44 22.84
N VAL A 243 18.23 19.33 23.18
CA VAL A 243 17.54 20.19 22.22
C VAL A 243 18.31 21.50 22.03
N THR A 244 18.38 21.98 20.79
CA THR A 244 18.82 23.35 20.48
C THR A 244 17.78 24.03 19.61
N MET A 245 17.25 25.18 20.07
CA MET A 245 16.35 26.00 19.24
C MET A 245 17.16 26.93 18.32
N ASN A 246 16.78 26.96 17.05
CA ASN A 246 17.38 27.81 16.03
C ASN A 246 16.63 29.15 15.91
N ALA A 247 17.30 30.16 15.37
CA ALA A 247 16.74 31.51 15.25
C ALA A 247 15.56 31.63 14.26
N ASP A 248 15.38 30.64 13.39
CA ASP A 248 14.26 30.54 12.44
C ASP A 248 13.03 29.82 13.02
N GLY A 249 13.12 29.33 14.26
CA GLY A 249 12.06 28.57 14.93
C GLY A 249 12.16 27.06 14.76
N SER A 250 13.13 26.54 13.99
CA SER A 250 13.39 25.10 13.94
C SER A 250 14.07 24.60 15.22
N ALA A 251 13.99 23.30 15.49
CA ALA A 251 14.67 22.65 16.61
C ALA A 251 15.68 21.62 16.09
N THR A 252 16.85 21.51 16.72
CA THR A 252 17.82 20.45 16.43
C THR A 252 17.86 19.47 17.59
N VAL A 253 17.63 18.18 17.31
CA VAL A 253 17.64 17.06 18.26
C VAL A 253 18.48 15.94 17.67
N ASP A 254 19.50 15.49 18.39
CA ASP A 254 20.48 14.49 17.94
C ASP A 254 21.18 14.85 16.62
N GLY A 255 21.37 16.16 16.39
CA GLY A 255 21.94 16.68 15.15
C GLY A 255 20.99 16.71 13.95
N VAL A 256 19.76 16.19 14.10
CA VAL A 256 18.68 16.26 13.11
C VAL A 256 17.87 17.54 13.33
N THR A 257 17.55 18.27 12.25
CA THR A 257 16.78 19.50 12.34
C THR A 257 15.31 19.23 12.03
N ILE A 258 14.44 19.53 12.98
CA ILE A 258 12.98 19.52 12.84
C ILE A 258 12.54 20.89 12.31
N PRO A 259 11.97 20.97 11.10
CA PRO A 259 11.54 22.22 10.49
C PRO A 259 10.50 22.96 11.34
N ALA A 260 10.57 24.29 11.37
CA ALA A 260 9.66 25.13 12.16
C ALA A 260 8.17 24.96 11.79
N GLU A 261 7.87 24.52 10.57
CA GLU A 261 6.51 24.26 10.09
C GLU A 261 5.86 23.02 10.71
N LEU A 262 6.65 22.07 11.19
CA LEU A 262 6.16 20.90 11.94
C LEU A 262 6.04 21.17 13.44
N ILE A 263 6.53 22.32 13.92
CA ILE A 263 6.57 22.68 15.33
C ILE A 263 5.47 23.70 15.59
N ASP A 264 4.39 23.28 16.23
CA ASP A 264 3.36 24.22 16.69
C ASP A 264 3.87 25.11 17.84
N ALA A 265 3.06 26.09 18.25
CA ALA A 265 3.47 27.08 19.23
C ALA A 265 3.74 26.50 20.63
N ASP A 266 3.02 25.44 21.01
CA ASP A 266 3.09 24.84 22.32
C ASP A 266 4.26 23.84 22.38
N LEU A 267 4.46 23.03 21.33
CA LEU A 267 5.67 22.23 21.15
C LEU A 267 6.92 23.11 21.08
N ALA A 268 6.87 24.25 20.38
CA ALA A 268 7.98 25.21 20.36
C ALA A 268 8.32 25.73 21.75
N ALA A 269 7.30 26.01 22.58
CA ALA A 269 7.51 26.45 23.96
C ALA A 269 8.14 25.36 24.82
N ALA A 270 7.70 24.11 24.68
CA ALA A 270 8.27 22.96 25.39
C ALA A 270 9.74 22.72 25.00
N LEU A 271 10.04 22.69 23.69
CA LEU A 271 11.39 22.52 23.16
C LEU A 271 12.33 23.67 23.51
N GLN A 272 11.84 24.91 23.50
CA GLN A 272 12.61 26.09 23.93
C GLN A 272 13.01 25.99 25.41
N ALA A 273 12.11 25.54 26.26
CA ALA A 273 12.42 25.35 27.67
C ALA A 273 13.44 24.24 27.89
N ALA A 274 13.29 23.11 27.18
CA ALA A 274 14.27 22.04 27.17
C ALA A 274 15.66 22.58 26.80
N ALA A 275 15.74 23.36 25.72
CA ALA A 275 16.98 23.96 25.25
C ALA A 275 17.59 24.95 26.27
N ASP A 276 16.77 25.80 26.90
CA ASP A 276 17.23 26.79 27.88
C ASP A 276 17.74 26.15 29.18
N ALA A 277 17.14 25.03 29.59
CA ALA A 277 17.61 24.23 30.73
C ALA A 277 18.79 23.30 30.39
N GLY A 278 19.13 23.14 29.11
CA GLY A 278 20.07 22.12 28.66
C GLY A 278 19.56 20.70 28.89
N GLY A 279 18.24 20.52 28.91
CA GLY A 279 17.56 19.24 29.08
C GLY A 279 17.59 18.39 27.81
N GLU A 280 17.10 17.16 27.93
CA GLU A 280 16.95 16.21 26.83
C GLU A 280 15.47 16.12 26.43
N ALA A 281 15.20 15.92 25.15
CA ALA A 281 13.88 15.60 24.65
C ALA A 281 13.94 14.40 23.70
N CYS A 282 12.93 13.54 23.80
CA CYS A 282 12.61 12.51 22.84
C CYS A 282 11.49 13.01 21.94
N VAL A 283 11.82 13.44 20.73
CA VAL A 283 10.84 13.92 19.75
C VAL A 283 10.50 12.82 18.77
N THR A 284 9.22 12.48 18.68
CA THR A 284 8.65 11.55 17.71
C THR A 284 7.93 12.33 16.62
N VAL A 285 8.40 12.20 15.38
CA VAL A 285 7.72 12.67 14.17
C VAL A 285 7.00 11.49 13.55
N ASP A 286 5.68 11.54 13.51
CA ASP A 286 4.82 10.48 12.99
C ASP A 286 4.05 11.01 11.77
N ALA A 287 4.31 10.44 10.60
CA ALA A 287 3.57 10.71 9.38
C ALA A 287 2.61 9.54 9.14
N VAL A 288 1.32 9.83 8.95
CA VAL A 288 0.28 8.84 8.68
C VAL A 288 -0.53 9.23 7.45
N ILE A 289 -0.96 8.22 6.70
CA ILE A 289 -1.80 8.42 5.51
C ILE A 289 -3.27 8.34 5.93
N SER A 290 -4.02 9.42 5.71
CA SER A 290 -5.45 9.47 6.00
C SER A 290 -6.20 10.09 4.83
N GLY A 291 -7.09 9.31 4.21
CA GLY A 291 -7.90 9.79 3.09
C GLY A 291 -7.10 10.12 1.82
N GLY A 292 -5.86 9.64 1.68
CA GLY A 292 -4.94 9.98 0.59
C GLY A 292 -4.09 11.22 0.86
N GLU A 293 -4.24 11.86 2.03
CA GLU A 293 -3.39 12.96 2.45
C GLU A 293 -2.42 12.48 3.54
N THR A 294 -1.22 13.07 3.57
CA THR A 294 -0.26 12.87 4.66
C THR A 294 -0.59 13.80 5.81
N ILE A 295 -0.79 13.25 7.00
CA ILE A 295 -0.92 13.98 8.25
C ILE A 295 0.36 13.75 9.03
N VAL A 296 1.07 14.83 9.38
CA VAL A 296 2.28 14.75 10.20
C VAL A 296 1.95 15.25 11.59
N THR A 297 2.25 14.43 12.59
CA THR A 297 2.13 14.76 14.01
C THR A 297 3.52 14.75 14.61
N VAL A 298 3.84 15.75 15.43
CA VAL A 298 5.09 15.77 16.19
C VAL A 298 4.74 15.79 17.67
N VAL A 299 5.23 14.78 18.38
CA VAL A 299 5.09 14.64 19.83
C VAL A 299 6.49 14.67 20.43
N ALA A 300 6.65 15.33 21.57
CA ALA A 300 7.88 15.35 22.34
C ALA A 300 7.63 14.96 23.78
N ASP A 301 8.48 14.06 24.27
CA ASP A 301 8.68 13.76 25.69
C ASP A 301 9.91 14.55 26.15
N VAL A 302 9.72 15.56 27.00
CA VAL A 302 10.76 16.49 27.44
C VAL A 302 11.07 16.25 28.91
N SER A 303 12.29 15.86 29.23
CA SER A 303 12.80 15.80 30.60
C SER A 303 13.43 17.15 30.95
N LEU A 304 12.74 17.95 31.77
CA LEU A 304 13.23 19.27 32.20
C LEU A 304 13.60 19.26 33.68
N CYS A 305 14.80 19.74 34.02
CA CYS A 305 15.16 20.12 35.38
C CYS A 305 15.38 21.64 35.44
N ALA A 306 14.51 22.36 36.14
CA ALA A 306 14.56 23.82 36.18
C ALA A 306 14.21 24.38 37.57
N THR A 307 14.76 25.57 37.84
CA THR A 307 14.40 26.33 39.04
C THR A 307 12.99 26.91 38.90
N VAL A 308 12.17 26.77 39.94
CA VAL A 308 10.83 27.34 40.03
C VAL A 308 10.91 28.86 40.13
N GLU A 309 10.34 29.56 39.14
CA GLU A 309 10.37 31.00 39.02
C GLU A 309 9.14 31.66 39.65
N ALA A 310 7.97 31.04 39.49
CA ALA A 310 6.72 31.57 40.00
C ALA A 310 5.72 30.45 40.34
N ILE A 311 4.88 30.70 41.35
CA ILE A 311 3.77 29.82 41.72
C ILE A 311 2.52 30.69 41.85
N THR A 312 1.45 30.33 41.16
CA THR A 312 0.18 31.07 41.14
C THR A 312 -0.95 30.31 41.83
N ALA A 313 -2.16 30.86 41.69
CA ALA A 313 -3.49 30.30 41.96
C ALA A 313 -3.77 28.92 41.33
N THR A 314 -3.13 28.59 40.22
CA THR A 314 -3.45 27.39 39.43
C THR A 314 -2.26 26.87 38.62
N THR A 315 -1.07 27.47 38.77
CA THR A 315 0.08 27.13 37.92
C THR A 315 1.42 27.22 38.66
N ILE A 316 2.42 26.48 38.17
CA ILE A 316 3.84 26.61 38.49
C ILE A 316 4.54 27.02 37.20
N THR A 317 5.47 27.98 37.31
CA THR A 317 6.35 28.38 36.22
C THR A 317 7.78 27.97 36.59
N ALA A 318 8.40 27.13 35.78
CA ALA A 318 9.79 26.70 35.93
C ALA A 318 10.46 26.69 34.56
N GLY A 319 11.67 27.27 34.45
CA GLY A 319 12.38 27.39 33.17
C GLY A 319 11.58 28.13 32.09
N GLY A 320 10.75 29.12 32.48
CA GLY A 320 9.89 29.88 31.57
C GLY A 320 8.60 29.20 31.12
N VAL A 321 8.39 27.91 31.40
CA VAL A 321 7.14 27.20 31.04
C VAL A 321 6.19 27.21 32.21
N THR A 322 4.90 27.41 31.92
CA THR A 322 3.85 27.46 32.93
C THR A 322 2.92 26.27 32.78
N PHE A 323 2.84 25.44 33.82
CA PHE A 323 1.99 24.24 33.85
C PHE A 323 0.84 24.44 34.82
N PRO A 324 -0.34 23.85 34.56
CA PRO A 324 -1.37 23.75 35.57
C PRO A 324 -0.87 22.92 36.76
N THR A 325 -1.28 23.28 37.97
CA THR A 325 -0.89 22.55 39.18
C THR A 325 -2.12 22.19 39.98
N SER A 326 -2.14 21.01 40.57
CA SER A 326 -3.10 20.68 41.62
C SER A 326 -2.88 21.55 42.85
N SER A 327 -3.88 21.55 43.75
CA SER A 327 -3.77 22.24 45.04
C SER A 327 -2.68 21.66 45.94
N ASP A 328 -2.27 20.42 45.68
CA ASP A 328 -1.58 19.59 46.65
C ASP A 328 -0.06 19.84 46.59
N LEU A 329 0.46 20.13 45.39
CA LEU A 329 1.86 20.57 45.17
C LEU A 329 2.24 21.89 45.86
N ARG A 330 1.26 22.71 46.27
CA ARG A 330 1.48 24.09 46.75
C ARG A 330 2.03 24.20 48.16
N GLY A 331 2.15 23.07 48.88
CA GLY A 331 2.75 23.03 50.20
C GLY A 331 4.20 22.55 50.21
N VAL A 332 4.68 22.04 49.07
CA VAL A 332 5.94 21.29 49.00
C VAL A 332 6.99 22.00 48.14
N ILE A 333 6.55 22.71 47.10
CA ILE A 333 7.43 23.41 46.16
C ILE A 333 7.45 24.91 46.48
N GLU A 334 8.64 25.49 46.66
CA GLU A 334 8.86 26.92 46.85
C GLU A 334 9.53 27.56 45.61
N VAL A 335 9.35 28.87 45.45
CA VAL A 335 10.08 29.64 44.42
C VAL A 335 11.58 29.58 44.74
N GLY A 336 12.38 29.13 43.78
CA GLY A 336 13.82 28.90 43.93
C GLY A 336 14.22 27.44 44.09
N ASP A 337 13.27 26.52 44.24
CA ASP A 337 13.55 25.07 44.23
C ASP A 337 13.87 24.61 42.81
N ASP A 338 14.81 23.68 42.68
CA ASP A 338 15.07 22.98 41.42
C ASP A 338 14.20 21.72 41.38
N ILE A 339 13.34 21.62 40.37
CA ILE A 339 12.44 20.48 40.18
C ILE A 339 12.68 19.85 38.81
N CYS A 340 12.56 18.54 38.73
CA CYS A 340 12.55 17.81 37.47
C CYS A 340 11.16 17.23 37.20
N PHE A 341 10.71 17.34 35.95
CA PHE A 341 9.45 16.78 35.47
C PHE A 341 9.59 16.38 34.01
N ASP A 342 8.88 15.32 33.63
CA ASP A 342 8.72 14.94 32.24
C ASP A 342 7.44 15.58 31.70
N LEU A 343 7.52 16.16 30.50
CA LEU A 343 6.40 16.76 29.80
C LEU A 343 6.13 15.96 28.56
N VAL A 344 4.85 15.64 28.32
CA VAL A 344 4.40 15.05 27.07
C VAL A 344 3.60 16.11 26.33
N THR A 345 3.87 16.28 25.04
CA THR A 345 3.00 17.09 24.16
C THR A 345 1.97 16.17 23.50
N ASP A 346 0.70 16.52 23.59
CA ASP A 346 -0.35 15.77 22.92
C ASP A 346 -0.36 16.08 21.40
N PRO A 347 -0.97 15.22 20.57
CA PRO A 347 -1.08 15.42 19.13
C PRO A 347 -1.80 16.72 18.71
N ASP A 348 -2.61 17.31 19.60
CA ASP A 348 -3.33 18.56 19.38
C ASP A 348 -2.52 19.80 19.84
N GLY A 349 -1.27 19.60 20.29
CA GLY A 349 -0.33 20.62 20.76
C GLY A 349 -0.41 20.91 22.27
N GLY A 350 -1.30 20.28 23.03
CA GLY A 350 -1.39 20.50 24.48
C GLY A 350 -0.18 19.95 25.25
N ILE A 351 0.37 20.70 26.21
CA ILE A 351 1.35 20.16 27.15
C ILE A 351 0.59 19.46 28.29
N VAL A 352 0.87 18.17 28.47
CA VAL A 352 0.30 17.33 29.52
C VAL A 352 1.43 16.82 30.42
N ILE A 353 1.22 16.84 31.72
CA ILE A 353 2.04 16.08 32.67
C ILE A 353 1.35 14.71 32.75
N PRO A 354 2.00 13.62 32.33
CA PRO A 354 1.34 12.32 32.28
C PRO A 354 0.94 11.88 33.70
N ASP A 355 -0.33 11.43 33.83
CA ASP A 355 -0.93 11.06 35.13
C ASP A 355 -0.05 10.05 35.90
N GLY A 356 0.29 10.41 37.14
CA GLY A 356 1.00 9.54 38.09
C GLY A 356 2.53 9.58 37.98
N GLU A 357 3.08 10.52 37.22
CA GLU A 357 4.51 10.79 37.24
C GLU A 357 4.94 11.54 38.49
N VAL A 358 6.08 11.14 39.03
CA VAL A 358 6.57 11.64 40.31
C VAL A 358 7.47 12.83 40.03
N ILE A 359 7.08 14.02 40.53
CA ILE A 359 8.00 15.16 40.52
C ILE A 359 9.19 14.80 41.40
N THR A 360 10.41 14.88 40.85
CA THR A 360 11.64 14.59 41.59
C THR A 360 12.48 15.83 41.80
N ASP A 361 13.34 15.79 42.82
CA ASP A 361 14.47 16.70 42.93
C ASP A 361 15.54 16.38 41.86
N PRO A 362 16.59 17.21 41.70
CA PRO A 362 17.64 17.00 40.71
C PRO A 362 18.47 15.71 40.89
N ASP A 363 18.40 15.06 42.06
CA ASP A 363 19.02 13.75 42.31
C ASP A 363 18.07 12.57 42.02
N GLY A 364 16.87 12.84 41.52
CA GLY A 364 15.88 11.82 41.13
C GLY A 364 15.10 11.25 42.30
N THR A 365 15.15 11.90 43.48
CA THR A 365 14.34 11.53 44.62
C THR A 365 12.94 12.11 44.47
N PRO A 366 11.88 11.30 44.61
CA PRO A 366 10.50 11.78 44.71
C PRO A 366 10.33 12.92 45.70
N ILE A 367 9.77 14.04 45.24
CA ILE A 367 9.21 15.05 46.13
C ILE A 367 8.02 14.39 46.83
N THR A 368 8.05 14.37 48.16
CA THR A 368 7.03 13.72 48.98
C THR A 368 6.20 14.76 49.70
N ASP A 369 4.89 14.49 49.80
CA ASP A 369 3.97 15.27 50.60
C ASP A 369 4.39 15.31 52.08
N PRO A 370 3.89 16.27 52.87
CA PRO A 370 4.23 16.38 54.29
C PRO A 370 3.93 15.12 55.13
N ASP A 371 3.12 14.19 54.62
CA ASP A 371 2.81 12.89 55.22
C ASP A 371 3.70 11.73 54.73
N GLY A 372 4.60 11.99 53.77
CA GLY A 372 5.62 11.06 53.29
C GLY A 372 5.22 10.19 52.10
N THR A 373 4.06 10.42 51.48
CA THR A 373 3.73 9.82 50.17
C THR A 373 4.34 10.63 49.02
N PRO A 374 4.70 10.03 47.88
CA PRO A 374 5.07 10.79 46.68
C PRO A 374 3.98 11.83 46.38
N ALA A 375 4.38 13.07 46.11
CA ALA A 375 3.45 14.11 45.72
C ALA A 375 2.84 13.74 44.37
N ASP A 376 1.53 13.54 44.34
CA ASP A 376 0.74 13.17 43.17
C ASP A 376 0.34 14.45 42.41
N ASP A 377 0.29 14.41 41.07
CA ASP A 377 -0.05 15.57 40.23
C ASP A 377 -1.51 16.04 40.40
N GLY A 378 -2.31 15.29 41.14
CA GLY A 378 -3.69 15.60 41.50
C GLY A 378 -4.70 15.27 40.41
N THR A 379 -4.31 14.45 39.42
CA THR A 379 -5.28 13.70 38.63
C THR A 379 -6.06 12.77 39.55
N PRO A 380 -7.40 12.64 39.39
CA PRO A 380 -8.18 11.83 40.30
C PRO A 380 -7.67 10.39 40.24
N ALA A 381 -7.07 9.91 41.33
CA ALA A 381 -6.76 8.49 41.49
C ALA A 381 -7.99 7.68 41.08
N ASP A 382 -7.83 6.88 40.03
CA ASP A 382 -8.80 5.88 39.60
C ASP A 382 -9.24 5.11 40.85
N ASP A 383 -10.55 5.05 41.09
CA ASP A 383 -11.18 4.92 42.41
C ASP A 383 -11.08 3.52 43.06
N GLY A 384 -10.03 2.78 42.72
CA GLY A 384 -9.74 1.47 43.28
C GLY A 384 -10.64 0.36 42.75
N THR A 385 -11.32 0.59 41.62
CA THR A 385 -11.95 -0.50 40.88
C THR A 385 -10.84 -1.29 40.17
N PRO A 386 -10.59 -2.58 40.49
CA PRO A 386 -9.48 -3.31 39.87
C PRO A 386 -9.72 -3.47 38.38
N ALA A 387 -9.01 -2.67 37.57
CA ALA A 387 -8.94 -2.83 36.13
C ALA A 387 -8.16 -4.11 35.79
N ASP A 388 -8.72 -4.86 34.85
CA ASP A 388 -8.05 -5.98 34.16
C ASP A 388 -6.67 -5.53 33.66
N ALA A 389 -5.67 -6.36 33.89
CA ALA A 389 -4.26 -6.12 33.59
C ALA A 389 -3.91 -6.20 32.10
N ASP A 390 -4.71 -5.58 31.21
CA ASP A 390 -4.53 -5.65 29.75
C ASP A 390 -4.95 -4.35 29.04
N ALA A 391 -4.81 -3.18 29.68
CA ALA A 391 -5.02 -1.90 29.03
C ALA A 391 -3.73 -1.39 28.37
N THR A 392 -3.49 -1.83 27.13
CA THR A 392 -2.72 -1.07 26.15
C THR A 392 -3.36 0.32 25.95
N PRO A 393 -2.58 1.37 25.64
CA PRO A 393 -3.12 2.72 25.44
C PRO A 393 -4.21 2.69 24.36
N VAL A 394 -5.41 3.14 24.73
CA VAL A 394 -6.53 3.32 23.81
C VAL A 394 -6.22 4.57 22.99
N VAL A 395 -5.62 4.36 21.82
CA VAL A 395 -5.77 5.29 20.70
C VAL A 395 -7.26 5.41 20.45
N THR A 396 -7.77 6.65 20.46
CA THR A 396 -9.16 6.91 20.10
C THR A 396 -9.32 6.60 18.62
N GLU A 397 -9.70 5.37 18.28
CA GLU A 397 -10.06 5.00 16.92
C GLU A 397 -11.15 5.96 16.43
N LEU A 398 -10.83 6.74 15.40
CA LEU A 398 -11.83 7.46 14.61
C LEU A 398 -12.88 6.44 14.13
N PRO A 399 -14.17 6.81 14.10
CA PRO A 399 -15.22 5.86 13.76
C PRO A 399 -15.02 5.28 12.35
N ASP A 400 -14.74 3.98 12.28
CA ASP A 400 -14.57 3.07 11.14
C ASP A 400 -15.71 3.06 10.08
N ALA A 401 -16.71 3.93 10.22
CA ALA A 401 -17.87 3.97 9.32
C ALA A 401 -17.55 4.49 7.90
N ALA A 402 -16.33 4.96 7.62
CA ALA A 402 -15.93 5.47 6.30
C ALA A 402 -15.15 4.46 5.43
N ILE A 403 -14.58 3.39 5.99
CA ILE A 403 -13.72 2.44 5.25
C ILE A 403 -14.51 1.24 4.70
N GLU A 404 -15.62 0.83 5.32
CA GLU A 404 -16.46 -0.26 4.78
C GLU A 404 -17.23 0.08 3.48
N ALA A 405 -17.21 1.34 3.02
CA ALA A 405 -17.93 1.74 1.81
C ALA A 405 -17.18 1.45 0.49
N ARG A 406 -15.89 1.09 0.51
CA ARG A 406 -15.09 0.84 -0.73
C ARG A 406 -14.75 -0.63 -1.00
N GLN A 407 -14.91 -1.55 -0.04
CA GLN A 407 -14.59 -2.98 -0.21
C GLN A 407 -15.80 -3.93 -0.30
N ALA A 408 -17.00 -3.40 -0.54
CA ALA A 408 -18.10 -4.24 -1.00
C ALA A 408 -17.84 -4.66 -2.47
N ALA A 409 -17.00 -5.68 -2.66
CA ALA A 409 -16.96 -6.42 -3.92
C ALA A 409 -18.41 -6.77 -4.27
N SER A 410 -18.90 -6.23 -5.39
CA SER A 410 -20.29 -6.42 -5.76
C SER A 410 -20.60 -7.93 -5.72
N PRO A 411 -21.78 -8.35 -5.25
CA PRO A 411 -22.15 -9.77 -5.28
C PRO A 411 -22.04 -10.38 -6.69
N LEU A 412 -21.97 -9.56 -7.74
CA LEU A 412 -21.65 -9.96 -9.11
C LEU A 412 -20.19 -10.42 -9.30
N ALA A 413 -19.21 -9.77 -8.65
CA ALA A 413 -17.78 -10.10 -8.76
C ALA A 413 -17.45 -11.42 -8.05
N ILE A 414 -18.05 -11.67 -6.87
CA ILE A 414 -17.93 -12.95 -6.16
C ILE A 414 -18.59 -14.07 -6.98
N PHE A 415 -19.72 -13.79 -7.63
CA PHE A 415 -20.40 -14.75 -8.52
C PHE A 415 -19.56 -15.06 -9.77
N LEU A 416 -18.90 -14.06 -10.37
CA LEU A 416 -18.02 -14.26 -11.53
C LEU A 416 -16.79 -15.10 -11.16
N ALA A 417 -16.15 -14.81 -10.02
CA ALA A 417 -14.99 -15.59 -9.54
C ALA A 417 -15.35 -17.06 -9.28
N LEU A 418 -16.54 -17.33 -8.72
CA LEU A 418 -17.05 -18.69 -8.51
C LEU A 418 -17.34 -19.42 -9.83
N VAL A 419 -17.90 -18.72 -10.82
CA VAL A 419 -18.15 -19.30 -12.16
C VAL A 419 -16.83 -19.61 -12.88
N VAL A 420 -15.82 -18.74 -12.77
CA VAL A 420 -14.50 -18.95 -13.37
C VAL A 420 -13.77 -20.13 -12.71
N MET A 421 -13.77 -20.23 -11.37
CA MET A 421 -13.15 -21.38 -10.68
C MET A 421 -13.83 -22.72 -11.01
N VAL A 422 -15.16 -22.74 -11.10
CA VAL A 422 -15.89 -23.97 -11.45
C VAL A 422 -15.60 -24.37 -12.92
N SER A 423 -15.46 -23.39 -13.81
CA SER A 423 -15.14 -23.63 -15.22
C SER A 423 -13.71 -24.14 -15.41
N LEU A 424 -12.73 -23.56 -14.70
CA LEU A 424 -11.34 -24.03 -14.70
C LEU A 424 -11.20 -25.43 -14.08
N GLY A 425 -11.94 -25.72 -13.01
CA GLY A 425 -11.98 -27.07 -12.42
C GLY A 425 -12.55 -28.13 -13.36
N LEU A 426 -13.56 -27.77 -14.16
CA LEU A 426 -14.15 -28.66 -15.18
C LEU A 426 -13.24 -28.86 -16.40
N LEU A 427 -12.51 -27.83 -16.82
CA LEU A 427 -11.52 -27.92 -17.91
C LEU A 427 -10.31 -28.77 -17.50
N GLY A 428 -9.77 -28.56 -16.29
CA GLY A 428 -8.68 -29.38 -15.74
C GLY A 428 -9.05 -30.86 -15.61
N PHE A 429 -10.29 -31.17 -15.23
CA PHE A 429 -10.77 -32.54 -15.14
C PHE A 429 -10.87 -33.22 -16.52
N ARG A 430 -11.31 -32.49 -17.56
CA ARG A 430 -11.39 -33.03 -18.93
C ARG A 430 -10.03 -33.21 -19.60
N ALA A 431 -9.08 -32.30 -19.36
CA ALA A 431 -7.71 -32.46 -19.84
C ALA A 431 -7.02 -33.69 -19.21
N LEU A 432 -7.30 -33.98 -17.93
CA LEU A 432 -6.86 -35.19 -17.26
C LEU A 432 -7.52 -36.47 -17.80
N GLU A 433 -8.79 -36.39 -18.20
CA GLU A 433 -9.51 -37.52 -18.79
C GLU A 433 -9.02 -37.83 -20.22
N ALA A 434 -8.74 -36.81 -21.03
CA ALA A 434 -8.18 -36.95 -22.36
C ALA A 434 -6.76 -37.56 -22.37
N ARG A 435 -5.92 -37.22 -21.37
CA ARG A 435 -4.61 -37.86 -21.15
C ARG A 435 -4.69 -39.31 -20.71
N ARG A 436 -5.80 -39.74 -20.10
CA ARG A 436 -5.99 -41.11 -19.62
C ARG A 436 -6.40 -42.09 -20.73
N THR A 437 -6.88 -41.56 -21.85
CA THR A 437 -7.37 -42.33 -23.00
C THR A 437 -6.39 -42.41 -24.18
N ARG A 438 -5.17 -41.87 -24.05
CA ARG A 438 -4.09 -42.02 -25.05
C ARG A 438 -3.04 -43.01 -24.59
#